data_AF-A0A925VEC3-F1
#
_entry.id   AF-A0A925VEC3-F1
#
_cell.length_a   1.000
_cell.length_b   1.000
_cell.length_c   1.000
_cell.angle_alpha   90.00
_cell.angle_beta   90.00
_cell.angle_gamma   90.00
#
_symmetry.space_group_name_H-M   'P 1'
#
loop_
_entity.id
_entity.type
_entity.pdbx_description
1 polymer ?
#
loop_
_entity_poly.entity_id
_entity_poly.type
_entity_poly.pdbx_seq_one_letter_code
_entity_poly.pdbx_strand_id
1 'polypeptide(L)' 'MWDPELGDLDTVIDRALGEDLSAGDVTARATVSPGASTRAVFVAKSELVVCGLPIAARVFAR' A
#
# COMPACT_ATOMS: atom_id res chain seq x y z
N MET A 1 17.89 -1.14 4.24
CA MET A 1 18.83 -0.25 3.52
C MET A 1 18.00 0.98 3.14
N TRP A 2 18.24 2.09 3.85
CA TRP A 2 17.43 3.32 3.81
C TRP A 2 17.83 4.13 2.58
N ASP A 3 16.85 4.64 1.83
CA ASP A 3 17.09 5.61 0.76
C ASP A 3 17.13 7.02 1.39
N PRO A 4 18.28 7.72 1.37
CA PRO A 4 18.41 9.03 2.00
C PRO A 4 17.51 10.12 1.39
N GLU A 5 16.91 9.91 0.21
CA GLU A 5 16.07 10.91 -0.46
C GLU A 5 14.61 10.93 0.03
N LEU A 6 14.11 9.85 0.62
CA LEU A 6 12.70 9.74 1.06
C LEU A 6 12.44 10.22 2.50
N GLY A 7 13.49 10.51 3.28
CA GLY A 7 13.35 10.86 4.69
C GLY A 7 12.79 9.69 5.52
N ASP A 8 11.94 9.97 6.51
CA ASP A 8 11.28 8.92 7.29
C ASP A 8 10.15 8.26 6.50
N LEU A 9 10.46 7.11 5.92
CA LEU A 9 9.53 6.32 5.12
C LEU A 9 8.27 5.94 5.90
N ASP A 10 8.38 5.71 7.20
CA ASP A 10 7.24 5.30 8.00
C ASP A 10 6.19 6.42 8.09
N THR A 11 6.64 7.63 8.36
CA THR A 11 5.81 8.83 8.34
C THR A 11 5.18 9.06 6.96
N VAL A 12 5.91 8.82 5.87
CA VAL A 12 5.35 8.96 4.51
C VAL A 12 4.22 7.97 4.27
N ILE A 13 4.41 6.71 4.64
CA ILE A 13 3.37 5.67 4.53
C ILE A 13 2.13 6.05 5.34
N ASP A 14 2.32 6.45 6.60
CA ASP A 14 1.21 6.75 7.50
C ASP A 14 0.41 7.97 7.02
N ARG A 15 1.10 8.98 6.46
CA ARG A 15 0.44 10.15 5.86
C ARG A 15 -0.36 9.78 4.62
N ALA A 16 0.19 8.95 3.74
CA ALA A 16 -0.50 8.52 2.53
C ALA A 16 -1.75 7.67 2.87
N LEU A 17 -1.65 6.76 3.84
CA LEU A 17 -2.80 5.98 4.31
C LEU A 17 -3.83 6.88 5.00
N GLY A 18 -3.39 7.86 5.79
CA GLY A 18 -4.29 8.82 6.44
C GLY A 18 -5.07 9.68 5.45
N GLU A 19 -4.45 10.05 4.33
CA GLU A 19 -5.12 10.75 3.22
C GLU A 19 -6.21 9.86 2.60
N ASP A 20 -5.84 8.66 2.15
CA ASP A 20 -6.71 7.75 1.38
C ASP A 20 -7.84 7.12 2.23
N LEU A 21 -7.55 6.80 3.49
CA LEU A 21 -8.45 6.09 4.41
C LEU A 21 -9.07 6.98 5.49
N SER A 22 -9.06 8.30 5.32
CA SER A 22 -9.55 9.27 6.33
C SER A 22 -10.97 8.99 6.87
N ALA A 23 -11.88 8.42 6.05
CA ALA A 23 -13.20 7.91 6.48
C ALA A 23 -13.34 6.36 6.33
N GLY A 24 -12.21 5.70 6.10
CA GLY A 24 -12.04 4.31 5.69
C GLY A 24 -12.66 3.97 4.32
N ASP A 25 -12.60 2.70 3.95
CA ASP A 25 -13.10 2.22 2.65
C ASP A 25 -14.57 1.76 2.73
N VAL A 26 -15.50 2.67 2.40
CA VAL A 26 -16.95 2.36 2.40
C VAL A 26 -17.33 1.30 1.38
N THR A 27 -16.65 1.25 0.24
CA THR A 27 -16.98 0.34 -0.85
C THR A 27 -16.58 -1.08 -0.48
N ALA A 28 -15.36 -1.28 0.04
CA ALA A 28 -14.92 -2.59 0.52
C ALA A 28 -15.78 -3.08 1.68
N ARG A 29 -16.10 -2.23 2.66
CA ARG A 29 -16.99 -2.61 3.77
C ARG A 29 -18.39 -3.06 3.31
N ALA A 30 -18.91 -2.46 2.24
CA ALA A 30 -20.22 -2.79 1.71
C ALA A 30 -20.23 -4.03 0.78
N THR A 31 -19.08 -4.36 0.17
CA THR A 31 -19.01 -5.36 -0.92
C THR A 31 -18.17 -6.59 -0.60
N VAL A 32 -17.31 -6.53 0.41
CA VAL A 32 -16.38 -7.60 0.77
C VAL A 32 -16.68 -8.11 2.19
N SER A 33 -16.80 -9.43 2.34
CA SER A 33 -16.98 -10.06 3.65
C SER A 33 -15.76 -9.81 4.55
N PRO A 34 -15.94 -9.48 5.85
CA PRO A 34 -14.83 -9.32 6.78
C PRO A 34 -13.90 -10.54 6.93
N GLY A 35 -14.40 -11.75 6.62
CA GLY A 35 -13.61 -12.99 6.65
C GLY A 35 -12.98 -13.36 5.31
N ALA A 36 -13.10 -12.53 4.28
CA ALA A 36 -12.56 -12.84 2.96
C ALA A 36 -11.02 -12.82 2.98
N SER A 37 -10.40 -13.87 2.44
CA SER A 37 -8.96 -13.94 2.20
C SER A 37 -8.73 -14.24 0.72
N THR A 38 -7.78 -13.52 0.12
CA THR A 38 -7.50 -13.62 -1.32
C THR A 38 -6.00 -13.58 -1.58
N ARG A 39 -5.60 -14.00 -2.78
CA ARG A 39 -4.26 -13.81 -3.30
C ARG A 39 -4.31 -12.80 -4.44
N ALA A 40 -3.47 -11.79 -4.36
CA ALA A 40 -3.30 -10.78 -5.40
C ALA A 40 -1.86 -10.78 -5.93
N VAL A 41 -1.68 -10.21 -7.12
CA VAL A 41 -0.37 -10.03 -7.76
C VAL A 41 -0.27 -8.62 -8.33
N PHE A 42 0.90 -7.99 -8.20
CA PHE A 42 1.21 -6.76 -8.92
C PHE A 42 1.60 -7.12 -10.37
N VAL A 43 0.90 -6.53 -11.35
CA VAL A 43 1.12 -6.81 -12.78
C VAL A 43 1.54 -5.51 -13.48
N ALA A 44 2.73 -5.50 -14.06
CA ALA A 44 3.18 -4.42 -14.94
C ALA A 44 2.28 -4.36 -16.19
N LYS A 45 1.72 -3.19 -16.47
CA LYS A 45 0.85 -2.95 -17.65
C LYS A 45 1.61 -2.38 -18.86
N SER A 46 2.90 -2.12 -18.69
CA SER A 46 3.85 -1.67 -19.71
C SER A 46 5.27 -2.07 -19.30
N GLU A 47 6.24 -1.93 -20.20
CA GLU A 47 7.65 -2.08 -19.86
C GLU A 47 8.07 -1.06 -18.79
N LEU A 48 8.83 -1.50 -17.78
CA LEU A 48 9.30 -0.66 -16.68
C LEU A 48 10.51 -1.29 -15.97
N VAL A 49 11.23 -0.47 -15.21
CA VAL A 49 12.19 -0.93 -14.21
C VAL A 49 11.48 -1.01 -12.86
N VAL A 50 11.49 -2.18 -12.24
CA VAL A 50 10.79 -2.39 -10.96
C VAL A 50 11.64 -1.85 -9.81
N CYS A 51 11.07 -0.98 -8.99
CA CYS A 51 11.65 -0.51 -7.72
C CYS A 51 10.55 -0.40 -6.64
N GLY A 52 10.93 -0.22 -5.37
CA GLY A 52 9.98 0.04 -4.28
C GLY A 52 9.21 -1.17 -3.72
N LEU A 53 9.46 -2.40 -4.19
CA LEU A 53 8.77 -3.60 -3.65
C LEU A 53 8.87 -3.77 -2.12
N PRO A 54 10.03 -3.51 -1.46
CA PRO A 54 10.09 -3.56 0.01
C PRO A 54 9.22 -2.49 0.69
N ILE A 55 8.99 -1.35 0.03
CA ILE A 55 8.10 -0.30 0.52
C ILE A 55 6.64 -0.78 0.44
N ALA A 56 6.23 -1.37 -0.68
CA ALA A 56 4.89 -1.96 -0.81
C ALA A 56 4.63 -3.01 0.28
N ALA A 57 5.59 -3.90 0.55
CA ALA A 57 5.48 -4.85 1.65
C ALA A 57 5.32 -4.18 3.02
N ARG A 58 6.00 -3.05 3.24
CA ARG A 58 5.90 -2.26 4.48
C ARG A 58 4.54 -1.57 4.64
N VAL A 59 3.91 -1.14 3.54
CA VAL A 59 2.52 -0.61 3.56
C VAL A 59 1.54 -1.67 4.05
N PHE A 60 1.63 -2.91 3.54
CA PHE A 60 0.76 -4.01 4.01
C PHE A 60 1.07 -4.51 5.42
N ALA A 61 2.21 -4.12 6.00
CA ALA A 61 2.56 -4.43 7.38
C ALA A 61 2.07 -3.37 8.39
N ARG A 62 1.36 -2.33 7.92
CA ARG A 62 0.61 -1.38 8.76
C ARG A 62 -0.68 -1.99 9.27
#